data_AF-A0A429MJD8-F1
#
_entry.id   AF-A0A429MJD8-F1
#
_cell.length_a   1.000
_cell.length_b   1.000
_cell.length_c   1.000
_cell.angle_alpha   90.00
_cell.angle_beta   90.00
_cell.angle_gamma   90.00
#
_symmetry.space_group_name_H-M   'P 1'
#
loop_
_entity.id
_entity.type
_entity.pdbx_description
1 polymer ?
#
loop_
_entity_poly.entity_id
_entity_poly.type
_entity_poly.pdbx_seq_one_letter_code
_entity_poly.pdbx_strand_id
1 'polypeptide(L)'
;TVLIKQKLELIQFAIDQQQFIYAVDHLTQLQQTLPQYGIAPALQHSLNQALEQDKQAIQQFVLAQNQRHQLIDDLLQNIDKNIQQALKQPKFEMDQSEAVSWWKKWFRIEKVETPSINLMNRSVVLKEVQLRLLIAEQALNQGKMAEYQNELQTVMQKLNELPDATSQQLKNRIAKVAHLSVVPVPKLSTLGLIGS
;
A
#
# COMPACT_ATOMS: atom_id res chain seq x y z
N THR A 1 -33.79 -14.12 -7.75
CA THR A 1 -32.84 -13.25 -7.01
C THR A 1 -31.71 -14.03 -6.34
N VAL A 2 -31.94 -15.28 -5.86
CA VAL A 2 -30.90 -16.14 -5.24
C VAL A 2 -29.61 -16.24 -6.06
N LEU A 3 -29.70 -16.48 -7.37
CA LEU A 3 -28.52 -16.55 -8.25
C LEU A 3 -27.74 -15.22 -8.33
N ILE A 4 -28.45 -14.07 -8.25
CA ILE A 4 -27.82 -12.75 -8.26
C ILE A 4 -27.07 -12.54 -6.93
N LYS A 5 -27.68 -12.94 -5.81
CA LYS A 5 -27.04 -12.90 -4.48
C LYS A 5 -25.75 -13.72 -4.44
N GLN A 6 -25.78 -14.97 -4.90
CA GLN A 6 -24.60 -15.84 -4.95
C GLN A 6 -23.47 -15.25 -5.80
N LYS A 7 -23.81 -14.69 -6.97
CA LYS A 7 -22.81 -14.01 -7.81
C LYS A 7 -22.19 -12.81 -7.09
N LEU A 8 -22.99 -11.99 -6.42
CA LEU A 8 -22.48 -10.86 -5.66
C LEU A 8 -21.63 -11.29 -4.46
N GLU A 9 -21.98 -12.37 -3.76
CA GLU A 9 -21.16 -12.93 -2.67
C GLU A 9 -19.79 -13.41 -3.17
N LEU A 10 -19.75 -14.09 -4.32
CA LEU A 10 -18.48 -14.48 -4.96
C LEU A 10 -17.63 -13.27 -5.38
N ILE A 11 -18.29 -12.22 -5.89
CA ILE A 11 -17.61 -10.96 -6.23
C ILE A 11 -17.09 -10.28 -4.95
N GLN A 12 -17.87 -10.23 -3.87
CA GLN A 12 -17.41 -9.69 -2.59
C GLN A 12 -16.21 -10.47 -2.06
N PHE A 13 -16.24 -11.80 -2.15
CA PHE A 13 -15.09 -12.62 -1.78
C PHE A 13 -13.86 -12.28 -2.62
N ALA A 14 -14.01 -12.07 -3.94
CA ALA A 14 -12.90 -11.64 -4.79
C ALA A 14 -12.34 -10.26 -4.39
N ILE A 15 -13.21 -9.32 -3.99
CA ILE A 15 -12.80 -8.02 -3.43
C ILE A 15 -11.99 -8.21 -2.14
N ASP A 16 -12.45 -9.09 -1.25
CA ASP A 16 -11.76 -9.40 0.02
C ASP A 16 -10.39 -10.06 -0.25
N GLN A 17 -10.26 -10.83 -1.33
CA GLN A 17 -8.99 -11.39 -1.83
C GLN A 17 -8.17 -10.40 -2.68
N GLN A 18 -8.59 -9.14 -2.77
CA GLN A 18 -7.95 -8.07 -3.56
C GLN A 18 -7.88 -8.33 -5.08
N GLN A 19 -8.76 -9.19 -5.60
CA GLN A 19 -8.90 -9.47 -7.02
C GLN A 19 -9.82 -8.42 -7.69
N PHE A 20 -9.44 -7.15 -7.61
CA PHE A 20 -10.31 -6.03 -8.00
C PHE A 20 -10.66 -6.00 -9.50
N ILE A 21 -9.74 -6.40 -10.38
CA ILE A 21 -9.99 -6.51 -11.82
C ILE A 21 -11.09 -7.54 -12.08
N TYR A 22 -10.92 -8.73 -11.50
CA TYR A 22 -11.92 -9.81 -11.57
C TYR A 22 -13.28 -9.33 -11.04
N ALA A 23 -13.30 -8.65 -9.89
CA ALA A 23 -14.54 -8.16 -9.30
C ALA A 23 -15.27 -7.17 -10.23
N VAL A 24 -14.58 -6.18 -10.81
CA VAL A 24 -15.18 -5.19 -11.73
C VAL A 24 -15.70 -5.84 -13.01
N ASP A 25 -14.96 -6.79 -13.58
CA ASP A 25 -15.38 -7.53 -14.76
C ASP A 25 -16.66 -8.34 -14.47
N HIS A 26 -16.70 -9.04 -13.35
CA HIS A 26 -17.87 -9.83 -12.97
C HIS A 26 -19.08 -8.97 -12.55
N LEU A 27 -18.89 -7.79 -11.96
CA LEU A 27 -19.97 -6.81 -11.77
C LEU A 27 -20.54 -6.35 -13.11
N THR A 28 -19.68 -6.14 -14.12
CA THR A 28 -20.09 -5.74 -15.47
C THR A 28 -20.88 -6.85 -16.16
N GLN A 29 -20.40 -8.10 -16.10
CA GLN A 29 -21.13 -9.25 -16.62
C GLN A 29 -22.48 -9.45 -15.91
N LEU A 30 -22.53 -9.25 -14.60
CA LEU A 30 -23.77 -9.35 -13.84
C LEU A 30 -24.77 -8.28 -14.30
N GLN A 31 -24.33 -7.03 -14.44
CA GLN A 31 -25.16 -5.92 -14.93
C GLN A 31 -25.74 -6.22 -16.33
N GLN A 32 -24.93 -6.76 -17.24
CA GLN A 32 -25.37 -7.14 -18.60
C GLN A 32 -26.39 -8.28 -18.60
N THR A 33 -26.31 -9.19 -17.63
CA THR A 33 -27.20 -10.35 -17.52
C THR A 33 -28.43 -10.10 -16.64
N LEU A 34 -28.48 -8.98 -15.89
CA LEU A 34 -29.63 -8.61 -15.05
C LEU A 34 -31.00 -8.72 -15.74
N PRO A 35 -31.19 -8.27 -17.00
CA PRO A 35 -32.48 -8.38 -17.69
C PRO A 35 -32.97 -9.83 -17.84
N GLN A 36 -32.06 -10.81 -17.84
CA GLN A 36 -32.37 -12.22 -18.08
C GLN A 36 -32.95 -12.91 -16.83
N TYR A 37 -32.88 -12.27 -15.65
CA TYR A 37 -33.31 -12.86 -14.38
C TYR A 37 -34.80 -12.65 -14.07
N GLY A 38 -35.57 -12.03 -14.97
CA GLY A 38 -37.02 -11.85 -14.81
C GLY A 38 -37.42 -11.06 -13.56
N ILE A 39 -36.56 -10.14 -13.12
CA ILE A 39 -36.80 -9.29 -11.94
C ILE A 39 -37.69 -8.09 -12.30
N ALA A 40 -38.35 -7.52 -11.29
CA ALA A 40 -39.20 -6.35 -11.47
C ALA A 40 -38.40 -5.15 -12.02
N PRO A 41 -38.95 -4.34 -12.94
CA PRO A 41 -38.23 -3.23 -13.56
C PRO A 41 -37.64 -2.21 -12.56
N ALA A 42 -38.37 -1.92 -11.48
CA ALA A 42 -37.88 -1.03 -10.43
C ALA A 42 -36.65 -1.60 -9.72
N LEU A 43 -36.67 -2.88 -9.37
CA LEU A 43 -35.53 -3.57 -8.76
C LEU A 43 -34.34 -3.62 -9.72
N GLN A 44 -34.58 -3.91 -11.00
CA GLN A 44 -33.53 -3.91 -12.02
C GLN A 44 -32.84 -2.54 -12.13
N HIS A 45 -33.61 -1.45 -12.11
CA HIS A 45 -33.07 -0.09 -12.13
C HIS A 45 -32.19 0.19 -10.89
N SER A 46 -32.70 -0.11 -9.70
CA SER A 46 -31.94 0.06 -8.45
C SER A 46 -30.67 -0.78 -8.42
N LEU A 47 -30.72 -2.02 -8.90
CA LEU A 47 -29.55 -2.90 -8.98
C LEU A 47 -28.51 -2.36 -9.98
N ASN A 48 -28.94 -1.88 -11.15
CA ASN A 48 -28.03 -1.27 -12.12
C ASN A 48 -27.29 -0.05 -11.53
N GLN A 49 -28.01 0.79 -10.78
CA GLN A 49 -27.41 1.95 -10.13
C GLN A 49 -26.42 1.54 -9.04
N ALA A 50 -26.77 0.59 -8.19
CA ALA A 50 -25.89 0.10 -7.13
C ALA A 50 -24.65 -0.62 -7.68
N LEU A 51 -24.79 -1.42 -8.74
CA LEU A 51 -23.66 -2.06 -9.42
C LEU A 51 -22.67 -1.03 -9.96
N GLU A 52 -23.16 0.08 -10.52
CA GLU A 52 -22.30 1.15 -11.02
C GLU A 52 -21.57 1.87 -9.88
N GLN A 53 -22.27 2.13 -8.77
CA GLN A 53 -21.66 2.69 -7.56
C GLN A 53 -20.59 1.74 -6.98
N ASP A 54 -20.87 0.45 -6.93
CA ASP A 54 -19.94 -0.57 -6.44
C ASP A 54 -18.66 -0.63 -7.29
N LYS A 55 -18.78 -0.56 -8.63
CA LYS A 55 -17.62 -0.47 -9.52
C LYS A 55 -16.80 0.79 -9.28
N GLN A 56 -17.45 1.95 -9.16
CA GLN A 56 -16.77 3.21 -8.88
C GLN A 56 -16.04 3.18 -7.54
N ALA A 57 -16.67 2.60 -6.50
CA ALA A 57 -16.04 2.43 -5.19
C ALA A 57 -14.78 1.56 -5.28
N ILE A 58 -14.82 0.45 -6.03
CA ILE A 58 -13.65 -0.40 -6.28
C ILE A 58 -12.54 0.37 -7.01
N GLN A 59 -12.88 1.12 -8.05
CA GLN A 59 -11.89 1.92 -8.80
C GLN A 59 -11.21 2.97 -7.91
N GLN A 60 -12.00 3.72 -7.13
CA GLN A 60 -11.48 4.72 -6.19
C GLN A 60 -10.56 4.09 -5.13
N PHE A 61 -10.93 2.92 -4.60
CA PHE A 61 -10.11 2.18 -3.67
C PHE A 61 -8.76 1.78 -4.29
N VAL A 62 -8.77 1.21 -5.51
CA VAL A 62 -7.55 0.80 -6.22
C VAL A 62 -6.64 2.00 -6.50
N LEU A 63 -7.20 3.13 -6.93
CA LEU A 63 -6.44 4.36 -7.16
C LEU A 63 -5.78 4.86 -5.87
N ALA A 64 -6.52 4.89 -4.76
CA ALA A 64 -5.99 5.28 -3.46
C ALA A 64 -4.90 4.32 -2.96
N GLN A 65 -5.05 3.02 -3.17
CA GLN A 65 -4.02 2.02 -2.85
C GLN A 65 -2.74 2.28 -3.66
N ASN A 66 -2.84 2.38 -4.99
CA ASN A 66 -1.70 2.63 -5.85
C ASN A 66 -0.94 3.91 -5.49
N GLN A 67 -1.67 4.98 -5.13
CA GLN A 67 -1.05 6.21 -4.67
C GLN A 67 -0.23 5.99 -3.39
N ARG A 68 -0.73 5.19 -2.44
CA ARG A 68 0.02 4.86 -1.21
C ARG A 68 1.25 4.01 -1.53
N HIS A 69 1.15 3.04 -2.44
CA HIS A 69 2.32 2.26 -2.89
C HIS A 69 3.44 3.15 -3.43
N GLN A 70 3.10 4.04 -4.36
CA GLN A 70 4.07 4.97 -4.94
C GLN A 70 4.76 5.84 -3.88
N LEU A 71 4.01 6.30 -2.87
CA LEU A 71 4.58 7.10 -1.79
C LEU A 71 5.49 6.29 -0.88
N ILE A 72 5.19 5.02 -0.62
CA ILE A 72 6.07 4.12 0.14
C ILE A 72 7.34 3.82 -0.66
N ASP A 73 7.22 3.56 -1.97
CA ASP A 73 8.37 3.36 -2.86
C ASP A 73 9.31 4.58 -2.83
N ASP A 74 8.76 5.79 -2.94
CA ASP A 74 9.51 7.04 -2.85
C ASP A 74 10.22 7.21 -1.50
N LEU A 75 9.57 6.79 -0.40
CA LEU A 75 10.15 6.81 0.94
C LEU A 75 11.31 5.82 1.06
N LEU A 76 11.13 4.59 0.58
CA LEU A 76 12.14 3.54 0.57
C LEU A 76 13.37 3.98 -0.23
N GLN A 77 13.19 4.56 -1.42
CA GLN A 77 14.28 5.11 -2.23
C GLN A 77 15.02 6.26 -1.52
N ASN A 78 14.30 7.12 -0.79
CA ASN A 78 14.92 8.21 -0.05
C ASN A 78 15.75 7.69 1.14
N ILE A 79 15.21 6.74 1.90
CA ILE A 79 15.92 6.08 3.01
C ILE A 79 17.18 5.42 2.50
N ASP A 80 17.09 4.72 1.39
CA ASP A 80 18.24 4.09 0.77
C ASP A 80 19.36 5.11 0.46
N LYS A 81 19.04 6.21 -0.22
CA LYS A 81 20.02 7.29 -0.46
C LYS A 81 20.64 7.82 0.84
N ASN A 82 19.85 7.96 1.90
CA ASN A 82 20.35 8.42 3.21
C ASN A 82 21.24 7.39 3.90
N ILE A 83 20.96 6.09 3.74
CA ILE A 83 21.82 5.01 4.21
C ILE A 83 23.14 5.04 3.44
N GLN A 84 23.10 5.15 2.10
CA GLN A 84 24.31 5.24 1.27
C GLN A 84 25.16 6.46 1.63
N GLN A 85 24.56 7.63 1.86
CA GLN A 85 25.27 8.82 2.31
C GLN A 85 25.90 8.66 3.70
N ALA A 86 25.19 8.02 4.64
CA ALA A 86 25.70 7.73 5.97
C ALA A 86 26.89 6.77 5.96
N LEU A 87 26.92 5.84 4.99
CA LEU A 87 28.01 4.89 4.80
C LEU A 87 29.19 5.50 4.02
N LYS A 88 28.96 6.54 3.21
CA LYS A 88 29.98 7.26 2.42
C LYS A 88 30.73 8.37 3.16
N GLN A 89 30.40 8.68 4.43
CA GLN A 89 31.23 9.57 5.25
C GLN A 89 32.14 8.72 6.14
N PRO A 90 33.42 8.57 5.74
CA PRO A 90 34.41 9.63 5.90
C PRO A 90 34.91 10.13 4.54
N LYS A 91 35.19 11.45 4.44
CA LYS A 91 35.74 12.14 3.26
C LYS A 91 36.39 11.20 2.24
N PHE A 92 35.84 11.03 1.04
CA PHE A 92 36.59 10.89 -0.21
C PHE A 92 35.64 10.98 -1.41
N GLU A 93 36.12 11.61 -2.46
CA GLU A 93 35.43 11.94 -3.71
C GLU A 93 35.18 10.71 -4.61
N MET A 94 34.41 10.96 -5.68
CA MET A 94 34.21 10.13 -6.90
C MET A 94 33.30 8.89 -6.74
N ASP A 95 32.60 8.38 -7.75
CA ASP A 95 32.46 8.70 -9.17
C ASP A 95 31.04 8.33 -9.62
N GLN A 96 30.58 8.90 -10.73
CA GLN A 96 29.31 8.57 -11.36
C GLN A 96 29.42 7.22 -12.08
N SER A 97 28.61 6.22 -11.72
CA SER A 97 28.20 5.18 -12.68
C SER A 97 27.01 4.33 -12.21
N GLU A 98 25.99 4.36 -13.07
CA GLU A 98 24.95 3.37 -13.40
C GLU A 98 23.92 2.87 -12.37
N ALA A 99 22.67 3.09 -12.79
CA ALA A 99 21.42 2.71 -12.14
C ALA A 99 21.18 1.19 -12.21
N VAL A 100 21.68 0.46 -11.21
CA VAL A 100 21.19 -0.87 -10.87
C VAL A 100 20.86 -0.91 -9.39
N SER A 101 19.62 -1.27 -9.06
CA SER A 101 19.17 -1.41 -7.67
C SER A 101 20.05 -2.42 -6.91
N TRP A 102 20.75 -1.92 -5.90
CA TRP A 102 21.77 -2.61 -5.10
C TRP A 102 21.21 -3.75 -4.23
N TRP A 103 19.91 -3.80 -3.94
CA TRP A 103 19.30 -4.82 -3.07
C TRP A 103 19.39 -6.24 -3.63
N LYS A 104 19.58 -6.39 -4.95
CA LYS A 104 19.89 -7.68 -5.58
C LYS A 104 21.34 -8.15 -5.37
N LYS A 105 22.23 -7.26 -4.90
CA LYS A 105 23.68 -7.54 -4.75
C LYS A 105 24.15 -7.71 -3.29
N TRP A 106 23.38 -7.27 -2.28
CA TRP A 106 23.84 -7.16 -0.88
C TRP A 106 23.60 -8.41 0.00
N PHE A 107 23.57 -9.62 -0.55
CA PHE A 107 23.83 -10.82 0.28
C PHE A 107 25.34 -11.08 0.49
N ARG A 108 26.22 -10.24 -0.07
CA ARG A 108 27.67 -10.31 0.20
C ARG A 108 28.06 -9.33 1.30
N ILE A 109 28.45 -9.89 2.44
CA ILE A 109 28.99 -9.19 3.60
C ILE A 109 30.47 -8.88 3.29
N GLU A 110 30.79 -7.62 3.00
CA GLU A 110 32.18 -7.15 2.96
C GLU A 110 32.50 -6.28 4.18
N LYS A 111 33.75 -6.45 4.65
CA LYS A 111 34.30 -5.97 5.91
C LYS A 111 34.89 -4.57 5.68
N VAL A 112 34.38 -3.52 6.36
CA VAL A 112 34.96 -2.17 6.27
C VAL A 112 35.07 -1.53 7.67
N GLU A 113 36.14 -0.77 7.81
CA GLU A 113 36.72 -0.09 8.97
C GLU A 113 35.73 0.75 9.80
N THR A 114 35.97 0.79 11.11
CA THR A 114 35.03 1.21 12.15
C THR A 114 34.58 2.67 12.04
N PRO A 115 33.30 2.94 11.73
CA PRO A 115 32.71 4.26 11.89
C PRO A 115 32.61 4.63 13.38
N SER A 116 32.54 5.93 13.68
CA SER A 116 32.26 6.41 15.05
C SER A 116 30.96 5.78 15.57
N ILE A 117 30.89 5.47 16.86
CA ILE A 117 29.77 4.74 17.50
C ILE A 117 28.40 5.35 17.12
N ASN A 118 28.33 6.67 16.96
CA ASN A 118 27.12 7.41 16.58
C ASN A 118 26.69 7.14 15.12
N LEU A 119 27.64 7.08 14.17
CA LEU A 119 27.35 6.76 12.76
C LEU A 119 26.93 5.30 12.57
N MET A 120 27.57 4.36 13.31
CA MET A 120 27.15 2.96 13.33
C MET A 120 25.70 2.84 13.81
N ASN A 121 25.36 3.47 14.94
CA ASN A 121 24.01 3.47 15.51
C ASN A 121 22.98 4.02 14.52
N ARG A 122 23.28 5.14 13.87
CA ARG A 122 22.40 5.74 12.85
C ARG A 122 22.11 4.79 11.69
N SER A 123 23.14 4.14 11.15
CA SER A 123 22.98 3.20 10.03
C SER A 123 22.10 1.99 10.40
N VAL A 124 22.18 1.52 11.66
CA VAL A 124 21.35 0.43 12.18
C VAL A 124 19.89 0.86 12.29
N VAL A 125 19.63 2.03 12.88
CA VAL A 125 18.27 2.58 13.00
C VAL A 125 17.63 2.75 11.61
N LEU A 126 18.35 3.30 10.63
CA LEU A 126 17.82 3.49 9.29
C LEU A 126 17.52 2.17 8.55
N LYS A 127 18.33 1.12 8.75
CA LYS A 127 18.05 -0.21 8.19
C LYS A 127 16.79 -0.83 8.80
N GLU A 128 16.58 -0.64 10.10
CA GLU A 128 15.35 -1.11 10.73
C GLU A 128 14.13 -0.33 10.24
N VAL A 129 14.26 0.99 10.09
CA VAL A 129 13.23 1.83 9.44
C VAL A 129 12.88 1.32 8.05
N GLN A 130 13.88 0.99 7.23
CA GLN A 130 13.67 0.40 5.90
C GLN A 130 12.91 -0.94 5.98
N LEU A 131 13.35 -1.86 6.86
CA LEU A 131 12.69 -3.15 7.04
C LEU A 131 11.21 -2.99 7.43
N ARG A 132 10.92 -2.09 8.36
CA ARG A 132 9.55 -1.83 8.82
C ARG A 132 8.67 -1.23 7.74
N LEU A 133 9.22 -0.37 6.88
CA LEU A 133 8.47 0.13 5.72
C LEU A 133 8.15 -0.97 4.72
N LEU A 134 9.05 -1.95 4.52
CA LEU A 134 8.75 -3.13 3.69
C LEU A 134 7.62 -3.97 4.31
N ILE A 135 7.61 -4.14 5.63
CA ILE A 135 6.51 -4.81 6.34
C ILE A 135 5.20 -4.02 6.20
N ALA A 136 5.25 -2.69 6.32
CA ALA A 136 4.10 -1.82 6.11
C ALA A 136 3.56 -1.95 4.68
N GLU A 137 4.43 -1.97 3.68
CA GLU A 137 4.07 -2.18 2.27
C GLU A 137 3.42 -3.56 2.06
N GLN A 138 3.97 -4.61 2.68
CA GLN A 138 3.38 -5.94 2.65
C GLN A 138 1.99 -5.96 3.29
N ALA A 139 1.80 -5.29 4.43
CA ALA A 139 0.50 -5.17 5.08
C ALA A 139 -0.49 -4.41 4.19
N LEU A 140 -0.05 -3.33 3.55
CA LEU A 140 -0.84 -2.57 2.57
C LEU A 140 -1.28 -3.45 1.39
N ASN A 141 -0.36 -4.25 0.83
CA ASN A 141 -0.61 -5.26 -0.20
C ASN A 141 -1.55 -6.39 0.25
N GLN A 142 -1.74 -6.57 1.56
CA GLN A 142 -2.64 -7.55 2.15
C GLN A 142 -3.97 -6.92 2.61
N GLY A 143 -4.18 -5.63 2.38
CA GLY A 143 -5.35 -4.90 2.89
C GLY A 143 -5.38 -4.77 4.42
N LYS A 144 -4.28 -5.11 5.10
CA LYS A 144 -4.11 -5.10 6.55
C LYS A 144 -3.79 -3.69 7.06
N MET A 145 -4.81 -2.84 7.03
CA MET A 145 -4.64 -1.40 7.29
C MET A 145 -4.22 -1.07 8.72
N ALA A 146 -4.62 -1.87 9.71
CA ALA A 146 -4.22 -1.66 11.10
C ALA A 146 -2.72 -1.95 11.30
N GLU A 147 -2.24 -3.06 10.73
CA GLU A 147 -0.84 -3.44 10.73
C GLU A 147 0.01 -2.43 9.97
N TYR A 148 -0.46 -1.98 8.80
CA TYR A 148 0.17 -0.91 8.03
C TYR A 148 0.36 0.37 8.88
N GLN A 149 -0.69 0.84 9.55
CA GLN A 149 -0.62 2.03 10.41
C GLN A 149 0.32 1.85 11.59
N ASN A 150 0.29 0.68 12.23
CA ASN A 150 1.16 0.36 13.37
C ASN A 150 2.65 0.38 12.96
N GLU A 151 2.98 -0.22 11.82
CA GLU A 151 4.36 -0.18 11.31
C GLU A 151 4.80 1.26 11.00
N LEU A 152 3.97 2.07 10.34
CA LEU A 152 4.31 3.48 10.08
C LEU A 152 4.53 4.27 11.38
N GLN A 153 3.72 4.02 12.42
CA GLN A 153 3.89 4.63 13.73
C GLN A 153 5.22 4.21 14.38
N THR A 154 5.56 2.93 14.29
CA THR A 154 6.83 2.42 14.81
C THR A 154 8.03 3.02 14.06
N VAL A 155 7.92 3.21 12.74
CA VAL A 155 8.95 3.92 11.97
C VAL A 155 9.12 5.36 12.47
N MET A 156 8.03 6.09 12.69
CA MET A 156 8.10 7.47 13.21
C MET A 156 8.73 7.54 14.61
N GLN A 157 8.48 6.54 15.46
CA GLN A 157 9.12 6.44 16.79
C GLN A 157 10.63 6.24 16.66
N LYS A 158 11.08 5.34 15.78
CA LYS A 158 12.52 5.10 15.56
C LYS A 158 13.25 6.30 15.00
N LEU A 159 12.59 7.06 14.12
CA LEU A 159 13.17 8.31 13.61
C LEU A 159 13.26 9.42 14.69
N ASN A 160 12.55 9.32 15.82
CA ASN A 160 12.75 10.24 16.94
C ASN A 160 14.08 10.01 17.67
N GLU A 161 14.65 8.80 17.57
CA GLU A 161 15.96 8.48 18.16
C GLU A 161 17.11 9.18 17.41
N LEU A 162 16.83 9.73 16.22
CA LEU A 162 17.78 10.43 15.38
C LEU A 162 17.45 11.94 15.33
N PRO A 163 18.22 12.80 16.02
CA PRO A 163 17.95 14.24 16.07
C PRO A 163 18.38 14.99 14.80
N ASP A 164 18.94 14.31 13.79
CA ASP A 164 19.42 14.94 12.56
C ASP A 164 18.28 15.43 11.66
N ALA A 165 18.50 16.56 10.97
CA ALA A 165 17.50 17.22 10.14
C ALA A 165 16.92 16.29 9.06
N THR A 166 17.75 15.42 8.48
CA THR A 166 17.34 14.47 7.44
C THR A 166 16.36 13.43 7.99
N SER A 167 16.64 12.88 9.18
CA SER A 167 15.74 11.94 9.86
C SER A 167 14.41 12.60 10.24
N GLN A 168 14.42 13.87 10.66
CA GLN A 168 13.19 14.62 10.95
C GLN A 168 12.38 14.94 9.68
N GLN A 169 13.04 15.24 8.56
CA GLN A 169 12.37 15.38 7.26
C GLN A 169 11.70 14.09 6.82
N LEU A 170 12.38 12.95 6.97
CA LEU A 170 11.83 11.63 6.65
C LEU A 170 10.60 11.32 7.51
N LYS A 171 10.66 11.58 8.81
CA LYS A 171 9.52 11.44 9.73
C LYS A 171 8.33 12.27 9.26
N ASN A 172 8.55 13.53 8.89
CA ASN A 172 7.47 14.40 8.40
C ASN A 172 6.84 13.88 7.10
N ARG A 173 7.63 13.27 6.20
CA ARG A 173 7.09 12.64 4.99
C ARG A 173 6.27 11.40 5.33
N ILE A 174 6.75 10.54 6.23
CA ILE A 174 5.99 9.36 6.70
C ILE A 174 4.69 9.77 7.38
N ALA A 175 4.72 10.81 8.22
CA ALA A 175 3.52 11.33 8.87
C ALA A 175 2.48 11.81 7.84
N LYS A 176 2.90 12.44 6.73
CA LYS A 176 1.99 12.82 5.64
C LYS A 176 1.34 11.59 4.98
N VAL A 177 2.11 10.52 4.77
CA VAL A 177 1.62 9.27 4.17
C VAL A 177 0.67 8.53 5.13
N ALA A 178 0.99 8.51 6.43
CA ALA A 178 0.16 7.89 7.46
C ALA A 178 -1.21 8.56 7.63
N HIS A 179 -1.29 9.88 7.43
CA HIS A 179 -2.53 10.65 7.55
C HIS A 179 -3.36 10.73 6.26
N LEU A 180 -2.94 10.07 5.17
CA LEU A 180 -3.78 9.97 3.98
C LEU A 180 -5.08 9.23 4.33
N SER A 181 -6.22 9.79 3.93
CA SER A 181 -7.54 9.23 4.20
C SER A 181 -7.58 7.74 3.90
N VAL A 182 -7.93 6.93 4.89
CA VAL A 182 -8.11 5.48 4.73
C VAL A 182 -9.40 5.26 3.96
N VAL A 183 -9.27 4.86 2.70
CA VAL A 183 -10.40 4.34 1.92
C VAL A 183 -10.58 2.89 2.36
N PRO A 184 -11.71 2.52 2.98
CA PRO A 184 -11.94 1.14 3.40
C PRO A 184 -12.08 0.23 2.19
N VAL A 185 -11.81 -1.07 2.38
CA VAL A 185 -12.11 -2.09 1.37
C VAL A 185 -13.60 -1.98 1.02
N PRO A 186 -13.96 -1.83 -0.26
CA PRO A 186 -15.33 -1.59 -0.68
C PRO A 186 -16.20 -2.81 -0.35
N LYS A 187 -17.40 -2.54 0.15
CA LYS A 187 -18.44 -3.54 0.33
C LYS A 187 -19.53 -3.31 -0.71
N LEU A 188 -19.98 -4.37 -1.36
CA LEU A 188 -21.02 -4.29 -2.38
C LEU A 188 -22.34 -3.82 -1.76
N SER A 189 -22.73 -2.59 -2.06
CA SER A 189 -24.04 -2.04 -1.70
C SER A 189 -25.17 -2.81 -2.38
N THR A 190 -24.91 -3.37 -3.56
CA THR A 190 -25.86 -4.19 -4.32
C THR A 190 -26.33 -5.42 -3.52
N LEU A 191 -25.49 -5.98 -2.64
CA LEU A 191 -25.90 -7.08 -1.75
C LEU A 191 -27.04 -6.67 -0.80
N GLY A 192 -27.01 -5.42 -0.30
CA GLY A 192 -28.05 -4.89 0.58
C GLY A 192 -29.41 -4.73 -0.10
N LEU A 193 -29.44 -4.58 -1.43
CA LEU A 193 -30.67 -4.43 -2.21
C LEU A 193 -31.35 -5.77 -2.56
N ILE A 194 -30.62 -6.88 -2.49
CA ILE A 194 -31.15 -8.21 -2.82
C ILE A 194 -31.78 -8.91 -1.61
N GLY A 195 -31.74 -8.26 -0.45
CA GLY A 195 -32.34 -8.75 0.78
C GLY A 195 -31.46 -9.77 1.51
N SER A 196 -31.38 -9.59 2.82
CA SER A 196 -31.06 -10.63 3.80
C SER A 196 -31.90 -11.88 3.54
#